data_AF-A0A3D9GRJ8-F1
#
_entry.id   AF-A0A3D9GRJ8-F1
#
_cell.length_a   1.000
_cell.length_b   1.000
_cell.length_c   1.000
_cell.angle_alpha   90.00
_cell.angle_beta   90.00
_cell.angle_gamma   90.00
#
_symmetry.space_group_name_H-M   'P 1'
#
loop_
_entity.id
_entity.type
_entity.pdbx_description
1 polymer ?
#
loop_
_entity_poly.entity_id
_entity_poly.type
_entity_poly.pdbx_seq_one_letter_code
_entity_poly.pdbx_strand_id
1 'polypeptide(L)'
;MRKILLSQGIGYGKDDVHELESASVKVRGIYDKTLSMLSRYWPESIWKRWTIDRPAQASPADEDKDKSSTIFQKWIQGPTGWKCIGCERHNVESLDANHASDGRSKHEYIFHNGRHQSMLLQVIIWSQYEEITMFHPFLGDTPFFTEEELEVISTYFVPTYVHEAPLIQLGKSYKKHNTKIPIYQEYISAPPLMLQFGGEVLEGTWMTGVYVDQANFLGLGPYLKNTDGTRTFMEPLIDS
;
A
#
# COMPACT_ATOMS: atom_id res chain seq x y z
N MET A 1 -2.22 21.53 -9.57
CA MET A 1 -2.88 22.24 -8.46
C MET A 1 -3.75 21.22 -7.70
N ARG A 2 -3.33 20.77 -6.51
CA ARG A 2 -4.13 19.84 -5.67
C ARG A 2 -5.23 20.65 -4.98
N LYS A 3 -6.47 20.18 -5.09
CA LYS A 3 -7.65 20.81 -4.47
C LYS A 3 -7.95 20.00 -3.20
N ILE A 4 -7.64 20.59 -2.04
CA ILE A 4 -7.92 19.98 -0.73
C ILE A 4 -9.40 20.21 -0.44
N LEU A 5 -10.14 19.13 -0.21
CA LEU A 5 -11.58 19.15 0.04
C LEU A 5 -11.85 18.67 1.46
N LEU A 6 -12.53 19.51 2.24
CA LEU A 6 -13.13 19.16 3.52
C LEU A 6 -14.49 18.52 3.22
N SER A 7 -14.61 17.19 3.33
CA SER A 7 -15.89 16.49 3.14
C SER A 7 -16.65 16.39 4.47
N GLN A 8 -17.92 16.77 4.49
CA GLN A 8 -18.79 16.77 5.68
C GLN A 8 -19.36 15.39 6.08
N GLY A 9 -18.86 14.27 5.54
CA GLY A 9 -19.54 12.97 5.71
C GLY A 9 -18.69 11.74 5.96
N ILE A 10 -17.37 11.87 6.11
CA ILE A 10 -16.50 10.71 6.33
C ILE A 10 -15.47 11.04 7.41
N GLY A 11 -15.84 10.69 8.64
CA GLY A 11 -14.96 10.68 9.81
C GLY A 11 -14.34 9.30 10.01
N TYR A 12 -13.17 9.28 10.65
CA TYR A 12 -12.60 8.07 11.22
C TYR A 12 -12.94 8.03 12.71
N GLY A 13 -13.48 6.91 13.19
CA GLY A 13 -13.60 6.68 14.62
C GLY A 13 -12.22 6.53 15.25
N LYS A 14 -12.08 6.83 16.54
CA LYS A 14 -10.79 6.63 17.26
C LYS A 14 -10.26 5.21 17.15
N ASP A 15 -11.15 4.24 17.23
CA ASP A 15 -10.79 2.82 17.13
C ASP A 15 -10.23 2.49 15.73
N ASP A 16 -10.80 3.06 14.66
CA ASP A 16 -10.29 2.90 13.30
C ASP A 16 -8.88 3.50 13.16
N VAL A 17 -8.66 4.69 13.74
CA VAL A 17 -7.34 5.34 13.72
C VAL A 17 -6.31 4.50 14.45
N HIS A 18 -6.66 4.01 15.65
CA HIS A 18 -5.76 3.16 16.45
C HIS A 18 -5.45 1.82 15.76
N GLU A 19 -6.44 1.18 15.15
CA GLU A 19 -6.23 -0.04 14.37
C GLU A 19 -5.31 0.23 13.18
N LEU A 20 -5.57 1.28 12.38
CA LEU A 20 -4.77 1.63 11.22
C LEU A 20 -3.33 2.03 11.59
N GLU A 21 -3.15 2.73 12.71
CA GLU A 21 -1.83 3.07 13.25
C GLU A 21 -1.03 1.80 13.55
N SER A 22 -1.60 0.88 14.32
CA SER A 22 -0.92 -0.38 14.68
C SER A 22 -0.70 -1.29 13.46
N ALA A 23 -1.75 -1.50 12.67
CA ALA A 23 -1.76 -2.43 11.54
C ALA A 23 -0.80 -1.97 10.45
N SER A 24 -0.76 -0.67 10.13
CA SER A 24 0.09 -0.16 9.06
C SER A 24 1.58 -0.35 9.31
N VAL A 25 2.03 -0.18 10.56
CA VAL A 25 3.43 -0.42 10.96
C VAL A 25 3.75 -1.92 10.85
N LYS A 26 2.88 -2.81 11.32
CA LYS A 26 3.06 -4.26 11.21
C LYS A 26 3.09 -4.73 9.74
N VAL A 27 2.18 -4.22 8.92
CA VAL A 27 2.12 -4.48 7.48
C VAL A 27 3.39 -4.02 6.79
N ARG A 28 3.92 -2.82 7.12
CA ARG A 28 5.20 -2.33 6.60
C ARG A 28 6.35 -3.29 6.96
N GLY A 29 6.40 -3.76 8.20
CA GLY A 29 7.38 -4.75 8.65
C GLY A 29 7.40 -6.02 7.80
N ILE A 30 6.22 -6.55 7.45
CA ILE A 30 6.09 -7.72 6.55
C ILE A 30 6.65 -7.41 5.16
N TYR A 31 6.27 -6.28 4.56
CA TYR A 31 6.82 -5.87 3.25
C TYR A 31 8.34 -5.75 3.28
N ASP A 32 8.91 -5.16 4.34
CA ASP A 32 10.35 -4.94 4.47
C ASP A 32 11.10 -6.24 4.71
N LYS A 33 10.54 -7.13 5.53
CA LYS A 33 11.08 -8.48 5.75
C LYS A 33 11.11 -9.28 4.44
N THR A 34 10.01 -9.28 3.68
CA THR A 34 9.98 -9.94 2.36
C THR A 34 10.95 -9.30 1.37
N LEU A 35 11.02 -7.97 1.33
CA LEU A 35 11.97 -7.27 0.46
C LEU A 35 13.42 -7.62 0.80
N SER A 36 13.77 -7.65 2.09
CA SER A 36 15.11 -8.00 2.55
C SER A 36 15.48 -9.44 2.23
N MET A 37 14.52 -10.37 2.34
CA MET A 37 14.69 -11.74 1.87
C MET A 37 14.98 -11.77 0.36
N LEU A 38 14.15 -11.10 -0.46
CA LEU A 38 14.35 -11.07 -1.90
C LEU A 38 15.70 -10.46 -2.28
N SER A 39 16.09 -9.34 -1.65
CA SER A 39 17.38 -8.69 -1.94
C SER A 39 18.59 -9.57 -1.62
N ARG A 40 18.45 -10.48 -0.65
CA ARG A 40 19.53 -11.37 -0.21
C ARG A 40 19.66 -12.62 -1.09
N TYR A 41 18.54 -13.17 -1.55
CA TYR A 41 18.52 -14.49 -2.21
C TYR A 41 18.28 -14.44 -3.72
N TRP A 42 17.76 -13.34 -4.26
CA TRP A 42 17.62 -13.24 -5.71
C TRP A 42 18.93 -12.96 -6.41
N PRO A 43 19.14 -13.54 -7.61
CA PRO A 43 20.24 -13.16 -8.49
C PRO A 43 20.24 -11.65 -8.74
N GLU A 44 21.42 -11.05 -8.73
CA GLU A 44 21.61 -9.60 -8.93
C GLU A 44 20.96 -9.08 -10.21
N SER A 45 20.95 -9.90 -11.28
CA SER A 45 20.32 -9.56 -12.56
C SER A 45 18.80 -9.40 -12.45
N ILE A 46 18.14 -10.23 -11.64
CA ILE A 46 16.70 -10.16 -11.37
C ILE A 46 16.41 -9.00 -10.42
N TRP A 47 17.22 -8.86 -9.37
CA TRP A 47 17.10 -7.76 -8.42
C TRP A 47 17.23 -6.39 -9.08
N LYS A 48 18.22 -6.19 -9.96
CA LYS A 48 18.35 -4.96 -10.75
C LYS A 48 17.13 -4.73 -11.64
N ARG A 49 16.66 -5.74 -12.37
CA ARG A 49 15.42 -5.61 -13.17
C ARG A 49 14.19 -5.26 -12.35
N TRP A 50 14.16 -5.70 -11.09
CA TRP A 50 13.10 -5.37 -10.15
C TRP A 50 13.19 -3.93 -9.67
N THR A 51 14.39 -3.44 -9.33
CA THR A 51 14.62 -2.08 -8.77
C THR A 51 14.74 -0.97 -9.81
N ILE A 52 14.89 -1.29 -11.10
CA ILE A 52 15.11 -0.31 -12.19
C ILE A 52 13.92 0.65 -12.45
N ASP A 53 12.73 0.43 -11.86
CA ASP A 53 11.68 1.46 -11.83
C ASP A 53 11.97 2.57 -10.78
N ARG A 54 13.25 2.79 -10.41
CA ARG A 54 13.71 3.98 -9.69
C ARG A 54 13.70 5.18 -10.64
N PRO A 55 13.22 6.36 -10.23
CA PRO A 55 13.35 7.57 -11.04
C PRO A 55 14.81 7.83 -11.38
N ALA A 56 15.06 8.37 -12.57
CA ALA A 56 16.40 8.61 -13.12
C ALA A 56 17.30 9.51 -12.25
N GLN A 57 16.75 10.13 -11.20
CA GLN A 57 17.47 10.99 -10.25
C GLN A 57 17.90 10.28 -8.96
N ALA A 58 17.57 9.00 -8.76
CA ALA A 58 18.02 8.26 -7.58
C ALA A 58 19.55 8.08 -7.62
N SER A 59 20.24 8.75 -6.69
CA SER A 59 21.69 8.69 -6.58
C SER A 59 22.11 7.37 -5.91
N PRO A 60 23.34 6.86 -6.15
CA PRO A 60 23.87 5.71 -5.40
C PRO A 60 23.91 5.94 -3.88
N ALA A 61 23.97 7.21 -3.45
CA ALA A 61 23.88 7.61 -2.04
C ALA A 61 22.46 7.49 -1.45
N ASP A 62 21.42 7.29 -2.28
CA ASP A 62 20.05 7.10 -1.83
C ASP A 62 19.75 5.66 -1.42
N GLU A 63 20.67 4.70 -1.62
CA GLU A 63 20.46 3.31 -1.16
C GLU A 63 20.34 3.20 0.36
N ASP A 64 21.02 4.07 1.11
CA ASP A 64 20.91 4.14 2.58
C ASP A 64 19.69 4.98 3.03
N LYS A 65 19.22 5.92 2.19
CA LYS A 65 17.95 6.65 2.41
C LYS A 65 16.71 5.86 1.99
N ASP A 66 16.83 4.85 1.13
CA ASP A 66 15.73 4.00 0.66
C ASP A 66 15.05 3.28 1.85
N LYS A 67 15.85 3.00 2.89
CA LYS A 67 15.39 2.48 4.18
C LYS A 67 14.44 3.44 4.91
N SER A 68 14.68 4.76 4.90
CA SER A 68 13.85 5.76 5.59
C SER A 68 12.74 6.35 4.70
N SER A 69 12.45 5.75 3.54
CA SER A 69 11.43 6.29 2.62
C SER A 69 10.02 6.11 3.18
N THR A 70 9.22 7.18 3.09
CA THR A 70 7.78 7.14 3.40
C THR A 70 7.06 6.26 2.40
N ILE A 71 6.25 5.33 2.90
CA ILE A 71 5.34 4.51 2.11
C ILE A 71 3.91 5.02 2.28
N PHE A 72 3.16 4.93 1.19
CA PHE A 72 1.72 5.11 1.18
C PHE A 72 1.03 3.76 1.00
N GLN A 73 0.38 3.31 2.06
CA GLN A 73 -0.42 2.10 2.05
C GLN A 73 -1.86 2.43 1.66
N LYS A 74 -2.51 1.53 0.93
CA LYS A 74 -3.89 1.66 0.48
C LYS A 74 -4.76 0.68 1.25
N TRP A 75 -5.69 1.23 1.99
CA TRP A 75 -6.58 0.51 2.88
C TRP A 75 -8.03 0.69 2.45
N ILE A 76 -8.82 -0.37 2.61
CA ILE A 76 -10.27 -0.37 2.48
C ILE A 76 -10.84 -1.05 3.73
N GLN A 77 -11.85 -0.45 4.34
CA GLN A 77 -12.64 -1.11 5.38
C GLN A 77 -13.65 -2.04 4.70
N GLY A 78 -13.42 -3.34 4.81
CA GLY A 78 -14.31 -4.37 4.29
C GLY A 78 -15.24 -4.95 5.36
N PRO A 79 -16.11 -5.91 5.01
CA PRO A 79 -17.01 -6.57 5.96
C PRO A 79 -16.28 -7.33 7.09
N THR A 80 -15.02 -7.70 6.86
CA THR A 80 -14.18 -8.45 7.81
C THR A 80 -13.08 -7.58 8.45
N GLY A 81 -13.25 -6.25 8.42
CA GLY A 81 -12.29 -5.29 8.97
C GLY A 81 -11.42 -4.63 7.90
N TRP A 82 -10.36 -3.96 8.36
CA TRP A 82 -9.44 -3.23 7.48
C TRP A 82 -8.59 -4.17 6.62
N LYS A 83 -8.47 -3.85 5.33
CA LYS A 83 -7.66 -4.62 4.37
C LYS A 83 -6.68 -3.72 3.64
N CYS A 84 -5.40 -4.06 3.68
CA CYS A 84 -4.34 -3.44 2.90
C CYS A 84 -4.29 -4.07 1.50
N ILE A 85 -4.66 -3.28 0.49
CA ILE A 85 -4.73 -3.72 -0.90
C ILE A 85 -3.53 -3.28 -1.74
N GLY A 86 -2.56 -2.56 -1.16
CA GLY A 86 -1.39 -2.06 -1.89
C GLY A 86 -0.49 -1.17 -1.05
N CYS A 87 0.79 -1.10 -1.43
CA CYS A 87 1.80 -0.19 -0.86
C CYS A 87 2.58 0.50 -1.98
N GLU A 88 2.58 1.82 -1.99
CA GLU A 88 3.36 2.61 -2.95
C GLU A 88 4.52 3.27 -2.21
N ARG A 89 5.75 3.09 -2.70
CA ARG A 89 6.90 3.85 -2.20
C ARG A 89 6.85 5.26 -2.77
N HIS A 90 6.97 6.26 -1.89
CA HIS A 90 7.19 7.62 -2.30
C HIS A 90 8.67 7.92 -2.30
N ASN A 91 9.16 8.48 -3.41
CA ASN A 91 10.35 9.29 -3.33
C ASN A 91 9.87 10.71 -3.11
N VAL A 92 10.33 11.32 -2.03
CA VAL A 92 10.15 12.75 -1.81
C VAL A 92 11.13 13.44 -2.74
N GLU A 93 10.68 13.90 -3.91
CA GLU A 93 11.49 14.82 -4.70
C GLU A 93 11.33 16.22 -4.06
N SER A 94 12.41 16.76 -3.50
CA SER A 94 12.44 18.18 -3.14
C SER A 94 12.50 19.00 -4.43
N LEU A 95 11.43 19.72 -4.76
CA LEU A 95 11.46 20.71 -5.84
C LEU A 95 12.38 21.91 -5.53
N ASP A 96 12.91 21.97 -4.31
CA ASP A 96 13.69 23.10 -3.78
C ASP A 96 15.16 23.13 -4.21
N ALA A 97 15.62 22.25 -5.11
CA ALA A 97 16.99 22.38 -5.65
C ALA A 97 17.22 23.69 -6.43
N ASN A 98 16.15 24.42 -6.80
CA ASN A 98 16.27 25.67 -7.58
C ASN A 98 15.57 26.91 -7.01
N HIS A 99 14.81 26.85 -5.91
CA HIS A 99 14.16 28.04 -5.35
C HIS A 99 14.13 28.07 -3.82
N ALA A 100 15.27 28.43 -3.23
CA ALA A 100 15.35 28.85 -1.84
C ALA A 100 14.73 30.25 -1.64
N SER A 101 13.40 30.35 -1.53
CA SER A 101 12.73 31.50 -0.89
C SER A 101 11.21 31.30 -0.74
N ASP A 102 10.76 30.35 0.09
CA ASP A 102 9.61 30.60 0.97
C ASP A 102 9.52 29.50 2.05
N GLY A 103 9.29 29.89 3.30
CA GLY A 103 9.37 29.03 4.50
C GLY A 103 8.25 27.99 4.67
N ARG A 104 7.70 27.45 3.59
CA ARG A 104 6.77 26.32 3.60
C ARG A 104 7.27 25.29 2.59
N SER A 105 8.05 24.33 3.08
CA SER A 105 8.49 23.18 2.29
C SER A 105 7.27 22.40 1.80
N LYS A 106 6.85 22.71 0.58
CA LYS A 106 5.73 22.07 -0.09
C LYS A 106 6.24 20.75 -0.64
N HIS A 107 6.31 19.75 0.24
CA HIS A 107 6.70 18.39 -0.13
C HIS A 107 5.66 17.83 -1.11
N GLU A 108 5.96 17.84 -2.41
CA GLU A 108 5.15 17.14 -3.39
C GLU A 108 5.56 15.66 -3.39
N TYR A 109 4.70 14.81 -2.83
CA TYR A 109 4.83 13.36 -3.00
C TYR A 109 4.65 13.01 -4.48
N ILE A 110 5.72 12.57 -5.14
CA ILE A 110 5.68 12.04 -6.50
C ILE A 110 5.51 10.53 -6.41
N PHE A 111 4.40 10.06 -6.96
CA PHE A 111 4.08 8.64 -7.02
C PHE A 111 4.85 8.03 -8.19
N HIS A 112 5.98 7.40 -7.92
CA HIS A 112 6.65 6.60 -8.93
C HIS A 112 5.89 5.29 -9.13
N ASN A 113 6.00 4.73 -10.34
CA ASN A 113 5.19 3.62 -10.86
C ASN A 113 5.46 2.24 -10.19
N GLY A 114 5.63 2.21 -8.86
CA GLY A 114 5.87 1.02 -8.03
C GLY A 114 4.66 0.09 -7.87
N ARG A 115 3.57 0.29 -8.64
CA ARG A 115 2.38 -0.55 -8.58
C ARG A 115 2.70 -2.02 -8.90
N HIS A 116 3.55 -2.30 -9.88
CA HIS A 116 3.90 -3.67 -10.23
C HIS A 116 4.70 -4.35 -9.10
N GLN A 117 5.74 -3.69 -8.59
CA GLN A 117 6.55 -4.17 -7.47
C GLN A 117 5.68 -4.46 -6.24
N SER A 118 4.77 -3.54 -5.88
CA SER A 118 3.85 -3.70 -4.77
C SER A 118 2.97 -4.95 -4.90
N MET A 119 2.35 -5.13 -6.08
CA MET A 119 1.46 -6.27 -6.30
C MET A 119 2.24 -7.58 -6.29
N LEU A 120 3.45 -7.61 -6.82
CA LEU A 120 4.25 -8.83 -6.83
C LEU A 120 4.82 -9.17 -5.45
N LEU A 121 5.13 -8.18 -4.61
CA LEU A 121 5.40 -8.41 -3.19
C LEU A 121 4.19 -9.03 -2.48
N GLN A 122 2.97 -8.56 -2.75
CA GLN A 122 1.77 -9.18 -2.17
C GLN A 122 1.56 -10.62 -2.61
N VAL A 123 1.79 -10.94 -3.88
CA VAL A 123 1.76 -12.33 -4.35
C VAL A 123 2.74 -13.17 -3.52
N ILE A 124 3.98 -12.72 -3.35
CA ILE A 124 5.02 -13.47 -2.63
C ILE A 124 4.63 -13.65 -1.16
N ILE A 125 4.17 -12.57 -0.50
CA ILE A 125 3.72 -12.60 0.90
C ILE A 125 2.56 -13.59 1.06
N TRP A 126 1.55 -13.50 0.21
CA TRP A 126 0.37 -14.36 0.31
C TRP A 126 0.70 -15.83 0.04
N SER A 127 1.50 -16.12 -0.99
CA SER A 127 1.94 -17.49 -1.28
C SER A 127 2.75 -18.09 -0.13
N GLN A 128 3.65 -17.32 0.49
CA GLN A 128 4.40 -17.78 1.67
C GLN A 128 3.48 -18.04 2.87
N TYR A 129 2.50 -17.17 3.11
CA TYR A 129 1.50 -17.37 4.16
C TYR A 129 0.73 -18.69 3.97
N GLU A 130 0.23 -18.97 2.76
CA GLU A 130 -0.53 -20.20 2.49
C GLU A 130 0.34 -21.46 2.61
N GLU A 131 1.56 -21.43 2.06
CA GLU A 131 2.52 -22.54 2.15
C GLU A 131 2.89 -22.84 3.60
N ILE A 132 3.23 -21.80 4.39
CA ILE A 132 3.55 -21.98 5.82
C ILE A 132 2.33 -22.53 6.55
N THR A 133 1.14 -21.98 6.32
CA THR A 133 -0.10 -22.44 6.99
C THR A 133 -0.42 -23.89 6.64
N MET A 134 -0.18 -24.32 5.40
CA MET A 134 -0.47 -25.67 4.94
C MET A 134 0.56 -26.70 5.45
N PHE A 135 1.83 -26.32 5.53
CA PHE A 135 2.94 -27.24 5.73
C PHE A 135 3.70 -27.04 7.05
N HIS A 136 3.27 -26.17 7.96
CA HIS A 136 3.97 -25.82 9.21
C HIS A 136 4.55 -27.03 9.99
N PRO A 137 3.87 -28.19 10.12
CA PRO A 137 4.45 -29.35 10.83
C PRO A 137 5.60 -30.04 10.08
N PHE A 138 5.70 -29.85 8.76
CA PHE A 138 6.61 -30.56 7.86
C PHE A 138 7.80 -29.71 7.40
N LEU A 139 7.80 -28.39 7.66
CA LEU A 139 8.86 -27.48 7.21
C LEU A 139 10.19 -27.65 7.98
N GLY A 140 10.19 -28.37 9.11
CA GLY A 140 11.39 -28.81 9.84
C GLY A 140 12.17 -27.71 10.58
N ASP A 141 12.26 -26.52 9.98
CA ASP A 141 12.90 -25.31 10.49
C ASP A 141 11.85 -24.27 10.96
N THR A 142 12.31 -23.25 11.68
CA THR A 142 11.49 -22.08 12.03
C THR A 142 10.93 -21.44 10.74
N PRO A 143 9.60 -21.23 10.62
CA PRO A 143 9.00 -20.64 9.44
C PRO A 143 9.52 -19.23 9.18
N PHE A 144 9.50 -18.82 7.90
CA PHE A 144 9.95 -17.48 7.52
C PHE A 144 9.14 -16.38 8.22
N PHE A 145 7.81 -16.54 8.28
CA PHE A 145 6.93 -15.69 9.07
C PHE A 145 6.63 -16.30 10.44
N THR A 146 6.68 -15.48 11.49
CA THR A 146 6.27 -15.89 12.84
C THR A 146 4.76 -16.03 12.94
N GLU A 147 4.25 -16.64 14.00
CA GLU A 147 2.82 -16.77 14.25
C GLU A 147 2.11 -15.39 14.28
N GLU A 148 2.69 -14.39 14.94
CA GLU A 148 2.16 -13.02 14.93
C GLU A 148 2.13 -12.42 13.51
N GLU A 149 3.17 -12.63 12.70
CA GLU A 149 3.19 -12.14 11.33
C GLU A 149 2.16 -12.85 10.44
N LEU A 150 1.94 -14.15 10.63
CA LEU A 150 0.88 -14.90 9.92
C LEU A 150 -0.51 -14.38 10.30
N GLU A 151 -0.74 -14.04 11.57
CA GLU A 151 -1.97 -13.39 12.02
C GLU A 151 -2.16 -12.04 11.34
N VAL A 152 -1.12 -11.20 11.27
CA VAL A 152 -1.17 -9.91 10.56
C VAL A 152 -1.43 -10.11 9.07
N ILE A 153 -0.81 -11.10 8.41
CA ILE A 153 -1.03 -11.39 7.00
C ILE A 153 -2.50 -11.80 6.76
N SER A 154 -3.00 -12.78 7.52
CA SER A 154 -4.39 -13.25 7.37
C SER A 154 -5.43 -12.16 7.68
N THR A 155 -5.13 -11.27 8.62
CA THR A 155 -6.02 -10.21 9.06
C THR A 155 -6.06 -9.06 8.06
N TYR A 156 -4.91 -8.61 7.54
CA TYR A 156 -4.86 -7.34 6.79
C TYR A 156 -4.55 -7.50 5.31
N PHE A 157 -3.86 -8.56 4.89
CA PHE A 157 -3.59 -8.76 3.46
C PHE A 157 -4.77 -9.42 2.76
N VAL A 158 -4.86 -9.17 1.48
CA VAL A 158 -5.86 -9.79 0.61
C VAL A 158 -5.21 -10.90 -0.23
N PRO A 159 -5.90 -12.04 -0.44
CA PRO A 159 -5.48 -13.07 -1.36
C PRO A 159 -5.09 -12.51 -2.71
N THR A 160 -3.85 -12.75 -3.10
CA THR A 160 -3.25 -12.18 -4.30
C THR A 160 -2.41 -13.23 -5.01
N TYR A 161 -2.70 -13.47 -6.28
CA TYR A 161 -2.16 -14.59 -7.04
C TYR A 161 -1.78 -14.18 -8.46
N VAL A 162 -0.96 -15.00 -9.12
CA VAL A 162 -0.67 -14.88 -10.57
C VAL A 162 -1.68 -15.62 -11.44
N HIS A 163 -2.60 -16.37 -10.84
CA HIS A 163 -3.70 -17.07 -11.50
C HIS A 163 -5.00 -16.89 -10.73
N GLU A 164 -6.13 -16.77 -11.41
CA GLU A 164 -7.45 -16.59 -10.79
C GLU A 164 -8.05 -17.85 -10.14
N ALA A 165 -7.45 -19.03 -10.37
CA ALA A 165 -8.05 -20.30 -10.00
C ALA A 165 -8.28 -20.45 -8.48
N PRO A 166 -7.34 -20.06 -7.60
CA PRO A 166 -7.57 -20.09 -6.15
C PRO A 166 -8.74 -19.21 -5.72
N LEU A 167 -8.87 -18.01 -6.30
CA LEU A 167 -9.96 -17.09 -5.97
C LEU A 167 -11.33 -17.64 -6.41
N ILE A 168 -11.40 -18.24 -7.60
CA ILE A 168 -12.62 -18.91 -8.10
C ILE A 168 -13.01 -20.09 -7.21
N GLN A 169 -12.05 -20.92 -6.82
CA GLN A 169 -12.28 -22.06 -5.92
C GLN A 169 -12.79 -21.62 -4.54
N LEU A 170 -12.31 -20.49 -4.04
CA LEU A 170 -12.77 -19.88 -2.79
C LEU A 170 -14.09 -19.10 -2.92
N GLY A 171 -14.67 -18.99 -4.12
CA GLY A 171 -15.89 -18.23 -4.37
C GLY A 171 -15.72 -16.72 -4.20
N LYS A 172 -14.49 -16.20 -4.33
CA LYS A 172 -14.16 -14.79 -4.10
C LYS A 172 -14.21 -13.99 -5.39
N SER A 173 -14.86 -12.83 -5.36
CA SER A 173 -14.73 -11.82 -6.42
C SER A 173 -13.30 -11.29 -6.47
N TYR A 174 -12.80 -10.97 -7.66
CA TYR A 174 -11.42 -10.53 -7.84
C TYR A 174 -11.27 -9.43 -8.86
N LYS A 175 -10.17 -8.71 -8.73
CA LYS A 175 -9.73 -7.69 -9.67
C LYS A 175 -8.46 -8.15 -10.38
N LYS A 176 -8.45 -8.03 -11.70
CA LYS A 176 -7.25 -8.23 -12.53
C LYS A 176 -6.43 -6.95 -12.62
N HIS A 177 -5.15 -7.05 -12.27
CA HIS A 177 -4.16 -6.00 -12.40
C HIS A 177 -3.31 -6.32 -13.64
N ASN A 178 -3.47 -5.53 -14.69
CA ASN A 178 -2.69 -5.64 -15.92
C ASN A 178 -1.28 -5.07 -15.68
N THR A 179 -0.41 -5.89 -15.09
CA THR A 179 1.03 -5.60 -14.98
C THR A 179 1.80 -6.45 -15.99
N LYS A 180 3.15 -6.45 -15.96
CA LYS A 180 3.96 -7.28 -16.86
C LYS A 180 3.58 -8.77 -16.76
N ILE A 181 3.16 -9.20 -15.56
CA ILE A 181 2.54 -10.48 -15.29
C ILE A 181 1.10 -10.20 -14.80
N PRO A 182 0.07 -10.92 -15.27
CA PRO A 182 -1.27 -10.72 -14.75
C PRO A 182 -1.30 -11.08 -13.26
N ILE A 183 -1.84 -10.18 -12.43
CA ILE A 183 -2.03 -10.41 -11.00
C ILE A 183 -3.52 -10.30 -10.70
N TYR A 184 -4.04 -11.25 -9.93
CA TYR A 184 -5.43 -11.36 -9.52
C TYR A 184 -5.49 -11.19 -8.00
N GLN A 185 -6.21 -10.18 -7.54
CA GLN A 185 -6.33 -9.83 -6.12
C GLN A 185 -7.81 -9.93 -5.71
N GLU A 186 -8.11 -10.47 -4.53
CA GLU A 186 -9.46 -10.41 -3.97
C GLU A 186 -10.00 -8.98 -4.04
N TYR A 187 -11.22 -8.85 -4.54
CA TYR A 187 -11.89 -7.57 -4.64
C TYR A 187 -12.56 -7.24 -3.31
N ILE A 188 -12.06 -6.20 -2.64
CA ILE A 188 -12.72 -5.60 -1.48
C ILE A 188 -13.54 -4.41 -1.98
N SER A 189 -14.83 -4.42 -1.66
CA SER A 189 -15.74 -3.33 -2.01
C SER A 189 -15.40 -2.09 -1.19
N ALA A 190 -15.12 -0.98 -1.88
CA ALA A 190 -14.93 0.32 -1.27
C ALA A 190 -16.25 1.11 -1.36
N PRO A 191 -16.62 1.89 -0.32
CA PRO A 191 -17.88 2.61 -0.32
C PRO A 191 -17.90 3.65 -1.46
N PRO A 192 -18.97 3.67 -2.28
CA PRO A 192 -19.15 4.71 -3.28
C PRO A 192 -19.45 6.04 -2.58
N LEU A 193 -18.91 7.13 -3.11
CA LEU A 193 -19.09 8.46 -2.58
C LEU A 193 -19.34 9.45 -3.72
N MET A 194 -20.37 10.28 -3.54
CA MET A 194 -20.61 11.45 -4.36
C MET A 194 -20.41 12.70 -3.51
N LEU A 195 -19.49 13.57 -3.94
CA LEU A 195 -19.24 14.86 -3.31
C LEU A 195 -19.69 15.97 -4.26
N GLN A 196 -20.52 16.88 -3.76
CA GLN A 196 -20.83 18.12 -4.48
C GLN A 196 -19.84 19.20 -4.05
N PHE A 197 -19.14 19.79 -5.01
CA PHE A 197 -18.22 20.89 -4.75
C PHE A 197 -18.28 21.94 -5.86
N GLY A 198 -18.57 23.20 -5.50
CA GLY A 198 -18.49 24.33 -6.42
C GLY A 198 -19.36 24.18 -7.69
N GLY A 199 -20.46 23.42 -7.61
CA GLY A 199 -21.32 23.09 -8.74
C GLY A 199 -20.92 21.83 -9.54
N GLU A 200 -19.77 21.22 -9.23
CA GLU A 200 -19.32 19.97 -9.82
C GLU A 200 -19.64 18.79 -8.89
N VAL A 201 -19.99 17.64 -9.48
CA VAL A 201 -20.19 16.38 -8.76
C VAL A 201 -18.95 15.52 -8.99
N LEU A 202 -18.26 15.17 -7.90
CA LEU A 202 -17.19 14.20 -7.90
C LEU A 202 -17.76 12.85 -7.46
N GLU A 203 -17.73 11.88 -8.36
CA GLU A 203 -18.16 10.50 -8.10
C GLU A 203 -16.96 9.57 -8.10
N GLY A 204 -16.87 8.72 -7.08
CA GLY A 204 -15.81 7.74 -6.98
C GLY A 204 -15.99 6.77 -5.82
N THR A 205 -14.95 5.99 -5.55
CA THR A 205 -14.89 5.11 -4.38
C THR A 205 -13.98 5.70 -3.33
N TRP A 206 -14.43 5.75 -2.09
CA TRP A 206 -13.64 6.20 -0.96
C TRP A 206 -12.53 5.19 -0.64
N MET A 207 -11.32 5.70 -0.43
CA MET A 207 -10.14 4.91 -0.11
C MET A 207 -9.41 5.56 1.07
N THR A 208 -8.85 4.73 1.95
CA THR A 208 -8.03 5.20 3.06
C THR A 208 -6.57 5.03 2.71
N GLY A 209 -5.85 6.14 2.56
CA GLY A 209 -4.40 6.13 2.52
C GLY A 209 -3.82 6.14 3.93
N VAL A 210 -2.71 5.43 4.15
CA VAL A 210 -1.93 5.55 5.39
C VAL A 210 -0.48 5.82 5.03
N TYR A 211 0.07 6.90 5.58
CA TYR A 211 1.48 7.24 5.46
C TYR A 211 2.25 6.61 6.63
N VAL A 212 3.34 5.93 6.32
CA VAL A 212 4.13 5.18 7.30
C VAL A 212 5.61 5.21 6.90
N ASP A 213 6.52 5.31 7.86
CA ASP A 213 7.95 5.07 7.64
C ASP A 213 8.38 3.71 8.24
N GLN A 214 9.65 3.50 8.62
CA GLN A 214 10.10 2.20 9.12
C GLN A 214 9.41 1.74 10.41
N ALA A 215 9.05 2.67 11.29
CA ALA A 215 8.54 2.35 12.61
C ALA A 215 7.36 3.22 13.04
N ASN A 216 7.04 4.26 12.26
CA ASN A 216 6.10 5.28 12.67
C ASN A 216 4.93 5.39 11.69
N PHE A 217 3.75 5.46 12.26
CA PHE A 217 2.58 6.00 11.60
C PHE A 217 2.73 7.52 11.44
N LEU A 218 2.56 8.02 10.22
CA LEU A 218 2.75 9.44 9.90
C LEU A 218 1.41 10.17 9.67
N GLY A 219 0.32 9.43 9.49
CA GLY A 219 -1.01 10.00 9.35
C GLY A 219 -1.86 9.33 8.27
N LEU A 220 -3.13 9.72 8.26
CA LEU A 220 -4.10 9.29 7.26
C LEU A 220 -4.08 10.22 6.04
N GLY A 221 -4.23 9.61 4.86
CA GLY A 221 -4.37 10.28 3.57
C GLY A 221 -5.60 9.78 2.83
N PRO A 222 -6.82 10.04 3.32
CA PRO A 222 -8.02 9.65 2.60
C PRO A 222 -8.06 10.23 1.20
N TYR A 223 -8.62 9.48 0.26
CA TYR A 223 -8.80 9.97 -1.10
C TYR A 223 -10.03 9.36 -1.76
N LEU A 224 -10.64 10.14 -2.64
CA LEU A 224 -11.65 9.67 -3.56
C LEU A 224 -10.91 9.16 -4.79
N LYS A 225 -11.16 7.89 -5.14
CA LYS A 225 -10.71 7.35 -6.42
C LYS A 225 -11.82 7.55 -7.44
N ASN A 226 -11.62 8.49 -8.34
CA ASN A 226 -12.58 8.88 -9.37
C ASN A 226 -12.75 7.76 -10.41
N THR A 227 -13.85 7.81 -11.17
CA THR A 227 -14.17 6.84 -12.23
C THR A 227 -13.13 6.79 -13.34
N ASP A 228 -12.46 7.91 -13.62
CA ASP A 228 -11.34 8.01 -14.57
C ASP A 228 -10.00 7.44 -14.02
N GLY A 229 -9.98 6.99 -12.77
CA GLY A 229 -8.82 6.43 -12.10
C GLY A 229 -7.91 7.44 -11.40
N THR A 230 -8.19 8.74 -11.50
CA THR A 230 -7.49 9.79 -10.75
C THR A 230 -7.84 9.75 -9.26
N ARG A 231 -7.01 10.41 -8.44
CA ARG A 231 -7.17 10.43 -6.98
C ARG A 231 -7.32 11.88 -6.50
N THR A 232 -8.38 12.13 -5.73
CA THR A 232 -8.62 13.41 -5.06
C THR A 232 -8.40 13.22 -3.57
N PHE A 233 -7.27 13.72 -3.05
CA PHE A 233 -6.93 13.61 -1.63
C PHE A 233 -7.72 14.59 -0.76
N MET A 234 -8.06 14.15 0.44
CA MET A 234 -8.85 14.89 1.42
C MET A 234 -8.14 14.94 2.77
N GLU A 235 -8.55 15.86 3.63
CA GLU A 235 -8.09 15.88 5.02
C GLU A 235 -8.87 14.83 5.83
N PRO A 236 -8.19 14.05 6.69
CA PRO A 236 -8.88 13.14 7.59
C PRO A 236 -9.62 13.95 8.67
N LEU A 237 -10.91 13.68 8.83
CA LEU A 237 -11.67 14.11 10.00
C LEU A 237 -11.65 12.96 11.00
N ILE A 238 -11.18 13.21 12.22
CA ILE A 238 -11.16 12.19 13.29
C ILE A 238 -12.23 12.58 14.30
N ASP A 239 -13.17 11.68 14.55
CA ASP A 239 -14.27 11.93 15.46
C ASP A 239 -13.77 11.97 16.91
N SER A 240 -14.35 12.90 17.69
CA SER A 240 -13.92 13.24 19.06
C SER A 240 -14.31 12.22 20.11
#